data_AF-A0A916TDD3-F1
#
_entry.id   AF-A0A916TDD3-F1
#
_cell.length_a   1.000
_cell.length_b   1.000
_cell.length_c   1.000
_cell.angle_alpha   90.00
_cell.angle_beta   90.00
_cell.angle_gamma   90.00
#
_symmetry.space_group_name_H-M   'P 1'
#
loop_
_entity.id
_entity.type
_entity.pdbx_description
1 polymer ?
#
loop_
_entity_poly.entity_id
_entity_poly.type
_entity_poly.pdbx_seq_one_letter_code
_entity_poly.pdbx_strand_id
1 'polypeptide(L)'
;MTHGSQTALAAGEMVRYQGQFTPHMIRAHMKTTVTITDRRVVVNKPHMLFGLIPHGYLEAESPLRHISQLSVGHHTSGRRLVLGVVLGLCALSALWQAVADGDVRYLLAFLVLLVGTIVAVLSATTTGIFFRNTGGGVLVASSGRSELAEAQRARAEIGQLLFG
;
A
#
# COMPACT_ATOMS: atom_id res chain seq x y z
N MET A 1 -14.24 6.05 18.00
CA MET A 1 -14.74 4.69 17.68
C MET A 1 -14.68 4.52 16.16
N THR A 2 -13.57 4.00 15.63
CA THR A 2 -13.40 3.83 14.18
C THR A 2 -14.00 2.50 13.77
N HIS A 3 -15.08 2.53 12.99
CA HIS A 3 -15.70 1.34 12.40
C HIS A 3 -14.64 0.52 11.65
N GLY A 4 -14.21 -0.61 12.22
CA GLY A 4 -13.62 -1.67 11.42
C GLY A 4 -14.71 -2.12 10.45
N SER A 5 -14.45 -2.06 9.15
CA SER A 5 -15.41 -2.49 8.14
C SER A 5 -15.80 -3.93 8.43
N GLN A 6 -17.03 -4.15 8.89
CA GLN A 6 -17.57 -5.48 9.11
C GLN A 6 -17.69 -6.15 7.74
N THR A 7 -16.72 -7.00 7.42
CA THR A 7 -16.77 -7.85 6.23
C THR A 7 -18.01 -8.73 6.30
N ALA A 8 -18.82 -8.71 5.23
CA ALA A 8 -20.01 -9.53 5.12
C ALA A 8 -19.61 -11.02 5.00
N LEU A 9 -19.89 -11.79 6.05
CA LEU A 9 -19.61 -13.21 6.12
C LEU A 9 -20.74 -14.00 5.45
N ALA A 10 -20.38 -15.05 4.71
CA ALA A 10 -21.33 -16.01 4.19
C ALA A 10 -21.91 -16.86 5.33
N ALA A 11 -23.10 -17.44 5.14
CA ALA A 11 -23.71 -18.31 6.13
C ALA A 11 -22.79 -19.50 6.48
N GLY A 12 -22.44 -19.63 7.77
CA GLY A 12 -21.52 -20.65 8.28
C GLY A 12 -20.02 -20.34 8.12
N GLU A 13 -19.67 -19.14 7.65
CA GLU A 13 -18.28 -18.68 7.57
C GLU A 13 -17.84 -18.07 8.92
N MET A 14 -16.83 -18.68 9.56
CA MET A 14 -16.28 -18.18 10.82
C MET A 14 -14.98 -17.40 10.58
N VAL A 15 -14.80 -16.33 11.34
CA VAL A 15 -13.55 -15.56 11.38
C VAL A 15 -12.55 -16.30 12.25
N ARG A 16 -11.38 -16.61 11.70
CA ARG A 16 -10.26 -17.22 12.44
C ARG A 16 -9.27 -16.19 12.94
N TYR A 17 -9.10 -15.10 12.20
CA TYR A 17 -8.20 -14.03 12.57
C TYR A 17 -8.67 -12.69 12.02
N GLN A 18 -8.53 -11.63 12.82
CA GLN A 18 -8.79 -10.27 12.38
C GLN A 18 -7.70 -9.34 12.93
N GLY A 19 -6.99 -8.66 12.04
CA GLY A 19 -5.95 -7.70 12.37
C GLY A 19 -6.16 -6.37 11.65
N GLN A 20 -5.81 -5.26 12.30
CA GLN A 20 -5.80 -3.94 11.69
C GLN A 20 -4.37 -3.44 11.63
N PHE A 21 -3.96 -2.94 10.46
CA PHE A 21 -2.63 -2.41 10.22
C PHE A 21 -2.72 -1.01 9.64
N THR A 22 -1.85 -0.12 10.10
CA THR A 22 -1.78 1.27 9.65
C THR A 22 -0.73 1.37 8.54
N PRO A 23 -1.08 1.70 7.28
CA PRO A 23 -0.19 1.58 6.13
C PRO A 23 0.97 2.57 6.10
N HIS A 24 0.87 3.75 6.75
CA HIS A 24 1.94 4.77 6.80
C HIS A 24 1.80 5.67 8.04
N MET A 25 2.91 6.12 8.62
CA MET A 25 2.93 7.01 9.80
C MET A 25 2.27 8.37 9.51
N ILE A 26 2.43 8.90 8.29
CA ILE A 26 1.79 10.14 7.82
C ILE A 26 0.28 9.93 7.57
N ARG A 27 -0.16 8.69 7.34
CA ARG A 27 -1.55 8.33 7.01
C ARG A 27 -2.17 7.49 8.14
N ALA A 28 -1.91 7.87 9.38
CA ALA A 28 -2.33 7.12 10.57
C ALA A 28 -3.85 6.98 10.75
N HIS A 29 -4.63 7.83 10.08
CA HIS A 29 -6.10 7.78 10.08
C HIS A 29 -6.66 6.69 9.14
N MET A 30 -5.83 6.12 8.27
CA MET A 30 -6.23 5.09 7.30
C MET A 30 -5.82 3.73 7.87
N LYS A 31 -6.77 2.84 8.14
CA LYS A 31 -6.46 1.49 8.62
C LYS A 31 -6.78 0.47 7.53
N THR A 32 -5.80 -0.38 7.22
CA THR A 32 -6.00 -1.59 6.43
C THR A 32 -6.49 -2.68 7.37
N THR A 33 -7.66 -3.26 7.11
CA THR A 33 -8.15 -4.39 7.92
C THR A 33 -7.94 -5.68 7.15
N VAL A 34 -7.34 -6.68 7.81
CA VAL A 34 -7.19 -8.04 7.30
C VAL A 34 -8.09 -8.94 8.11
N THR A 35 -9.07 -9.54 7.44
CA THR A 35 -9.98 -10.53 8.03
C THR A 35 -9.71 -11.86 7.34
N ILE A 36 -9.38 -12.88 8.12
CA ILE A 36 -9.16 -14.24 7.63
C ILE A 36 -10.25 -15.11 8.20
N THR A 37 -10.94 -15.78 7.29
CA THR A 37 -12.04 -16.70 7.61
C THR A 37 -11.60 -18.14 7.37
N ASP A 38 -12.51 -19.09 7.55
CA ASP A 38 -12.32 -20.50 7.17
C ASP A 38 -12.29 -20.76 5.66
N ARG A 39 -12.71 -19.78 4.83
CA ARG A 39 -12.84 -19.97 3.37
C ARG A 39 -12.00 -19.01 2.53
N ARG A 40 -11.85 -17.76 2.96
CA ARG A 40 -11.18 -16.69 2.21
C ARG A 40 -10.44 -15.71 3.12
N VAL A 41 -9.46 -15.06 2.53
CA VAL A 41 -8.80 -13.88 3.09
C VAL A 41 -9.42 -12.65 2.46
N VAL A 42 -9.84 -11.72 3.31
CA VAL A 42 -10.43 -10.45 2.90
C VAL A 42 -9.54 -9.32 3.40
N VAL A 43 -9.06 -8.50 2.47
CA VAL A 43 -8.23 -7.34 2.76
C VAL A 43 -9.01 -6.09 2.38
N ASN A 44 -9.38 -5.31 3.40
CA ASN A 44 -10.04 -4.03 3.24
C ASN A 44 -8.97 -2.93 3.21
N LYS A 45 -8.74 -2.38 2.00
CA LYS A 45 -7.77 -1.31 1.80
C LYS A 45 -8.48 0.02 1.59
N PRO A 46 -8.06 1.10 2.25
CA PRO A 46 -8.59 2.42 1.95
C PRO A 46 -8.25 2.82 0.52
N HIS A 47 -9.27 3.16 -0.27
CA HIS A 47 -9.11 3.70 -1.63
C HIS A 47 -9.08 5.23 -1.58
N MET A 48 -8.11 5.82 -2.26
CA MET A 48 -7.90 7.27 -2.27
C MET A 48 -8.07 7.81 -3.68
N LEU A 49 -8.87 8.87 -3.81
CA LEU A 49 -8.84 9.72 -5.00
C LEU A 49 -7.59 10.60 -4.92
N PHE A 50 -6.80 10.59 -6.00
CA PHE A 50 -5.57 11.39 -6.13
C PHE A 50 -4.51 11.18 -5.01
N GLY A 51 -4.63 10.12 -4.21
CA GLY A 51 -3.69 9.80 -3.13
C GLY A 51 -3.80 10.67 -1.86
N LEU A 52 -4.75 11.62 -1.80
CA LEU A 52 -4.97 12.50 -0.65
C LEU A 52 -6.40 12.42 -0.08
N ILE A 53 -7.42 12.16 -0.90
CA ILE A 53 -8.82 12.20 -0.45
C ILE A 53 -9.33 10.76 -0.25
N PRO A 54 -9.76 10.35 0.96
CA PRO A 54 -10.44 9.06 1.15
C PRO A 54 -11.75 9.06 0.36
N HIS A 55 -11.90 8.12 -0.57
CA HIS A 55 -13.13 7.98 -1.35
C HIS A 55 -13.88 6.67 -1.08
N GLY A 56 -13.33 5.80 -0.23
CA GLY A 56 -13.98 4.56 0.18
C GLY A 56 -12.97 3.49 0.56
N TYR A 57 -13.44 2.24 0.60
CA TYR A 57 -12.62 1.05 0.83
C TYR A 57 -12.74 0.13 -0.38
N LEU A 58 -11.60 -0.35 -0.86
CA LEU A 58 -11.53 -1.47 -1.78
C LEU A 58 -11.42 -2.74 -0.95
N GLU A 59 -12.49 -3.54 -0.99
CA GLU A 59 -12.48 -4.90 -0.47
C GLU A 59 -11.89 -5.81 -1.55
N ALA A 60 -10.79 -6.48 -1.23
CA ALA A 60 -10.16 -7.44 -2.10
C ALA A 60 -10.15 -8.79 -1.40
N GLU A 61 -10.77 -9.79 -2.02
CA GLU A 61 -10.91 -11.13 -1.48
C GLU A 61 -10.18 -12.17 -2.32
N SER A 62 -9.60 -13.17 -1.66
CA SER A 62 -9.09 -14.37 -2.32
C SER A 62 -9.41 -15.59 -1.47
N PRO A 63 -9.92 -16.68 -2.07
CA PRO A 63 -10.13 -17.94 -1.36
C PRO A 63 -8.79 -18.51 -0.87
N LEU A 64 -8.79 -19.12 0.31
CA LEU A 64 -7.58 -19.63 0.98
C LEU A 64 -6.88 -20.70 0.14
N ARG A 65 -7.67 -21.56 -0.52
CA ARG A 65 -7.17 -22.65 -1.38
C ARG A 65 -6.31 -22.17 -2.56
N HIS A 66 -6.44 -20.90 -2.93
CA HIS A 66 -5.65 -20.32 -4.01
C HIS A 66 -4.42 -19.56 -3.51
N ILE A 67 -4.23 -19.43 -2.19
CA ILE A 67 -3.06 -18.76 -1.62
C ILE A 67 -1.90 -19.76 -1.60
N SER A 68 -0.92 -19.56 -2.48
CA SER A 68 0.27 -20.41 -2.57
C SER A 68 1.41 -19.92 -1.70
N GLN A 69 1.47 -18.62 -1.42
CA GLN A 69 2.59 -18.03 -0.69
C GLN A 69 2.16 -16.83 0.15
N LEU A 70 2.69 -16.79 1.37
CA LEU A 70 2.57 -15.69 2.30
C LEU A 70 3.96 -15.07 2.54
N SER A 71 4.10 -13.78 2.21
CA SER A 71 5.36 -13.04 2.35
C SER A 71 5.14 -11.73 3.08
N VAL A 72 6.09 -11.30 3.92
CA VAL A 72 6.09 -9.98 4.57
C VAL A 72 7.35 -9.25 4.17
N GLY A 73 7.22 -7.99 3.76
CA GLY A 73 8.38 -7.22 3.36
C GLY A 73 8.08 -5.84 2.81
N HIS A 74 9.08 -5.30 2.13
CA HIS A 74 9.01 -4.03 1.43
C HIS A 74 8.87 -4.32 -0.05
N HIS A 75 7.84 -3.77 -0.68
CA HIS A 75 7.69 -3.78 -2.12
C HIS A 75 7.90 -2.37 -2.65
N THR A 76 8.91 -2.21 -3.49
CA THR A 76 9.17 -0.96 -4.18
C THR A 76 8.64 -1.07 -5.61
N SER A 77 7.72 -0.18 -5.98
CA SER A 77 7.20 -0.12 -7.34
C SER A 77 8.25 0.48 -8.27
N GLY A 78 8.88 -0.37 -9.10
CA GLY A 78 9.85 0.07 -10.11
C GLY A 78 9.27 1.14 -11.05
N ARG A 79 8.00 1.02 -11.44
CA ARG A 79 7.31 2.01 -12.27
C ARG A 79 7.22 3.40 -11.61
N ARG A 80 6.93 3.46 -10.31
CA ARG A 80 6.88 4.74 -9.57
C ARG A 80 8.28 5.32 -9.36
N LEU A 81 9.28 4.47 -9.19
CA LEU A 81 10.69 4.88 -9.16
C LEU A 81 11.12 5.50 -10.50
N VAL A 82 10.84 4.84 -11.62
CA VAL A 82 11.14 5.37 -12.96
C VAL A 82 10.43 6.70 -13.19
N LEU A 83 9.15 6.81 -12.82
CA LEU A 83 8.42 8.08 -12.89
C LEU A 83 9.11 9.19 -12.07
N GLY A 84 9.52 8.87 -10.83
CA GLY A 84 10.25 9.80 -9.97
C GLY A 84 11.59 10.25 -10.58
N VAL A 85 12.35 9.33 -11.19
CA VAL A 85 13.60 9.66 -11.88
C VAL A 85 13.34 10.59 -13.07
N VAL A 86 12.34 10.30 -13.90
CA VAL A 86 12.00 11.14 -15.06
C VAL A 86 11.57 12.54 -14.60
N LEU A 87 10.69 12.64 -13.61
CA LEU A 87 10.28 13.93 -13.05
C LEU A 87 11.45 14.69 -12.44
N GLY A 88 12.37 14.00 -11.76
CA GLY A 88 13.57 14.60 -11.19
C GLY A 88 14.51 15.16 -12.25
N LEU A 89 14.68 14.47 -13.37
CA LEU A 89 15.46 14.98 -14.51
C LEU A 89 14.81 16.21 -15.14
N CYS A 90 13.48 16.22 -15.30
CA CYS A 90 12.75 17.40 -15.77
C CYS A 90 12.84 18.57 -14.77
N ALA A 91 12.83 18.30 -13.46
CA ALA A 91 13.04 19.33 -12.46
C ALA A 91 14.45 19.93 -12.60
N LEU A 92 15.48 19.08 -12.75
CA LEU A 92 16.85 19.54 -12.89
C LEU A 92 17.06 20.38 -14.16
N SER A 93 16.43 20.00 -15.29
CA SER A 93 16.48 20.80 -16.51
C SER A 93 15.76 22.14 -16.35
N ALA A 94 14.61 22.19 -15.67
CA ALA A 94 13.93 23.43 -15.35
C ALA A 94 14.78 24.35 -14.46
N LEU A 95 15.51 23.78 -13.48
CA LEU A 95 16.44 24.54 -12.65
C LEU A 95 17.59 25.13 -13.48
N TRP A 96 18.16 24.34 -14.38
CA TRP A 96 19.24 24.81 -15.26
C TRP A 96 18.78 26.00 -16.12
N GLN A 97 17.59 25.91 -16.71
CA GLN A 97 17.00 27.01 -17.48
C GLN A 97 16.70 28.24 -16.61
N ALA A 98 16.23 28.04 -15.37
CA ALA A 98 16.00 29.15 -14.43
C ALA A 98 17.30 29.91 -14.10
N VAL A 99 18.42 29.21 -13.96
CA VAL A 99 19.73 29.81 -13.68
C VAL A 99 20.30 30.49 -14.93
N ALA A 100 20.13 29.90 -16.11
CA ALA A 100 20.64 30.44 -17.37
C ALA A 100 19.89 31.70 -17.83
N ASP A 101 18.55 31.65 -17.83
CA ASP A 101 17.71 32.71 -18.38
C ASP A 101 17.19 33.70 -17.31
N GLY A 102 17.29 33.35 -16.02
CA GLY A 102 16.80 34.17 -14.90
C GLY A 102 15.28 34.29 -14.83
N ASP A 103 14.52 33.57 -15.67
CA ASP A 103 13.07 33.64 -15.71
C ASP A 103 12.43 32.86 -14.54
N VAL A 104 11.61 33.56 -13.77
CA VAL A 104 10.84 33.05 -12.63
C VAL A 104 9.89 31.91 -13.00
N ARG A 105 9.47 31.80 -14.27
CA ARG A 105 8.60 30.71 -14.75
C ARG A 105 9.27 29.34 -14.62
N TYR A 106 10.56 29.25 -14.93
CA TYR A 106 11.33 28.01 -14.82
C TYR A 106 11.58 27.63 -13.37
N LEU A 107 11.77 28.62 -12.49
CA LEU A 107 11.86 28.41 -11.04
C LEU A 107 10.56 27.79 -10.48
N LEU A 108 9.41 28.30 -10.92
CA LEU A 108 8.11 27.80 -10.50
C LEU A 108 7.83 26.39 -11.03
N ALA A 109 8.21 26.11 -12.29
CA ALA A 109 8.15 24.77 -12.88
C ALA A 109 9.04 23.77 -12.13
N PHE A 110 10.27 24.16 -11.76
CA PHE A 110 11.16 23.35 -10.94
C PHE A 110 10.51 22.98 -9.61
N LEU A 111 9.92 23.95 -8.91
CA LEU A 111 9.34 23.73 -7.59
C LEU A 111 8.15 22.75 -7.64
N VAL A 112 7.30 22.86 -8.66
CA VAL A 112 6.19 21.91 -8.89
C VAL A 112 6.71 20.51 -9.22
N LEU A 113 7.70 20.39 -10.11
CA LEU A 113 8.28 19.10 -10.50
C LEU A 113 9.05 18.43 -9.35
N LEU A 114 9.69 19.22 -8.49
CA LEU A 114 10.36 18.75 -7.28
C LEU A 114 9.35 18.11 -6.33
N VAL A 115 8.23 18.80 -6.05
CA VAL A 115 7.15 18.25 -5.23
C VAL A 115 6.60 16.96 -5.84
N GLY A 116 6.35 16.94 -7.15
CA GLY A 116 5.91 15.74 -7.87
C GLY A 116 6.89 14.57 -7.74
N THR A 117 8.20 14.84 -7.84
CA THR A 117 9.27 13.83 -7.67
C THR A 117 9.26 13.26 -6.27
N ILE A 118 9.21 14.11 -5.24
CA ILE A 118 9.16 13.68 -3.83
C ILE A 118 7.94 12.79 -3.60
N VAL A 119 6.76 13.20 -4.07
CA VAL A 119 5.52 12.43 -3.93
C VAL A 119 5.62 11.07 -4.64
N ALA A 120 6.19 11.03 -5.85
CA ALA A 120 6.35 9.80 -6.63
C ALA A 120 7.31 8.81 -5.94
N VAL A 121 8.44 9.30 -5.43
CA VAL A 121 9.45 8.48 -4.73
C VAL A 121 8.93 7.98 -3.39
N LEU A 122 8.30 8.84 -2.59
CA LEU A 122 7.70 8.41 -1.31
C LEU A 122 6.60 7.38 -1.54
N SER A 123 5.77 7.57 -2.56
CA SER A 123 4.72 6.62 -2.94
C SER A 123 5.26 5.35 -3.57
N ALA A 124 6.55 5.27 -3.94
CA ALA A 124 7.13 4.09 -4.58
C ALA A 124 7.33 2.94 -3.60
N THR A 125 7.52 3.24 -2.31
CA THR A 125 7.73 2.23 -1.27
C THR A 125 6.41 1.86 -0.60
N THR A 126 6.10 0.57 -0.55
CA THR A 126 4.95 0.05 0.18
C THR A 126 5.39 -1.13 1.02
N THR A 127 5.18 -1.04 2.33
CA THR A 127 5.46 -2.13 3.26
C THR A 127 4.15 -2.86 3.56
N GLY A 128 4.20 -4.18 3.74
CA GLY A 128 3.00 -4.93 4.06
C GLY A 128 3.14 -6.46 4.00
N ILE A 129 2.00 -7.12 4.18
CA ILE A 129 1.82 -8.56 4.02
C ILE A 129 1.31 -8.81 2.60
N PHE A 130 2.00 -9.67 1.86
CA PHE A 130 1.70 -10.04 0.48
C PHE A 130 1.20 -11.48 0.45
N PHE A 131 -0.06 -11.66 0.02
CA PHE A 131 -0.63 -12.96 -0.29
C PHE A 131 -0.55 -13.15 -1.80
N ARG A 132 0.25 -14.11 -2.27
CA ARG A 132 0.28 -14.50 -3.68
C ARG A 132 -0.69 -15.63 -3.93
N ASN A 133 -1.48 -15.46 -4.98
CA ASN A 133 -2.39 -16.47 -5.48
C ASN A 133 -1.70 -17.30 -6.59
N THR A 134 -2.05 -18.59 -6.70
CA THR A 134 -1.63 -19.49 -7.80
C THR A 134 -1.93 -18.94 -9.19
N GLY A 135 -2.96 -18.11 -9.36
CA GLY A 135 -3.29 -17.42 -10.63
C GLY A 135 -2.46 -16.17 -10.94
N GLY A 136 -1.42 -15.86 -10.14
CA GLY A 136 -0.52 -14.71 -10.36
C GLY A 136 -0.97 -13.38 -9.71
N GLY A 137 -2.19 -13.33 -9.15
CA GLY A 137 -2.67 -12.16 -8.39
C GLY A 137 -1.95 -11.98 -7.04
N VAL A 138 -1.75 -10.73 -6.61
CA VAL A 138 -1.14 -10.40 -5.31
C VAL A 138 -2.07 -9.50 -4.50
N LEU A 139 -2.55 -10.02 -3.38
CA LEU A 139 -3.23 -9.20 -2.36
C LEU A 139 -2.18 -8.64 -1.40
N VAL A 140 -2.30 -7.36 -1.07
CA VAL A 140 -1.30 -6.64 -0.26
C VAL A 140 -1.99 -5.95 0.90
N ALA A 141 -1.86 -6.48 2.10
CA ALA A 141 -2.24 -5.74 3.30
C ALA A 141 -1.12 -4.77 3.65
N SER A 142 -1.27 -3.51 3.28
CA SER A 142 -0.26 -2.49 3.54
C SER A 142 -0.16 -2.20 5.04
N SER A 143 1.05 -2.32 5.59
CA SER A 143 1.39 -1.97 6.97
C SER A 143 2.53 -0.95 6.99
N GLY A 144 2.57 -0.13 8.02
CA GLY A 144 3.56 0.91 8.21
C GLY A 144 4.89 0.29 8.59
N ARG A 145 5.98 1.01 8.31
CA ARG A 145 7.33 0.54 8.64
C ARG A 145 7.52 0.29 10.15
N SER A 146 6.76 0.98 11.00
CA SER A 146 6.73 0.80 12.46
C SER A 146 5.98 -0.46 12.91
N GLU A 147 5.08 -1.01 12.09
CA GLU A 147 4.23 -2.17 12.43
C GLU A 147 4.75 -3.46 11.78
N LEU A 148 5.97 -3.44 11.21
CA LEU A 148 6.59 -4.60 10.57
C LEU A 148 6.74 -5.80 11.51
N ALA A 149 7.09 -5.56 12.77
CA ALA A 149 7.23 -6.63 13.77
C ALA A 149 5.88 -7.30 14.07
N GLU A 150 4.81 -6.52 14.11
CA GLU A 150 3.44 -7.01 14.33
C GLU A 150 2.91 -7.76 13.09
N ALA A 151 3.20 -7.23 11.89
CA ALA A 151 2.91 -7.91 10.63
C ALA A 151 3.65 -9.26 10.49
N GLN A 152 4.89 -9.37 11.01
CA GLN A 152 5.63 -10.63 11.04
C GLN A 152 5.03 -11.63 12.04
N ARG A 153 4.55 -11.19 13.20
CA ARG A 153 3.83 -12.05 14.16
C ARG A 153 2.52 -12.55 13.58
N ALA A 154 1.73 -11.65 13.00
CA ALA A 154 0.51 -12.00 12.29
C ALA A 154 0.79 -13.02 11.18
N ARG A 155 1.86 -12.84 10.40
CA ARG A 155 2.27 -13.83 9.38
C ARG A 155 2.51 -15.21 9.97
N ALA A 156 3.15 -15.31 11.14
CA ALA A 156 3.44 -16.59 11.77
C ALA A 156 2.13 -17.30 12.20
N GLU A 157 1.20 -16.57 12.84
CA GLU A 157 -0.10 -17.10 13.23
C GLU A 157 -0.94 -17.51 12.02
N ILE A 158 -1.00 -16.64 11.00
CA ILE A 158 -1.72 -16.91 9.75
C ILE A 158 -1.11 -18.10 9.01
N GLY A 159 0.22 -18.21 9.01
CA GLY A 159 0.94 -19.32 8.39
C GLY A 159 0.62 -20.65 9.06
N GLN A 160 0.55 -20.69 10.39
CA GLN A 160 0.11 -21.88 11.12
C GLN A 160 -1.34 -22.25 10.83
N LEU A 161 -2.24 -21.27 10.71
CA LEU A 161 -3.65 -21.53 10.37
C LEU A 161 -3.86 -22.00 8.92
N LEU A 162 -2.96 -21.62 8.01
CA LEU A 162 -3.05 -21.93 6.58
C LEU A 162 -2.35 -23.22 6.17
N PHE A 163 -1.21 -23.53 6.80
CA PHE A 163 -0.29 -24.59 6.37
C PHE A 163 0.03 -25.60 7.47
N GLY A 164 -0.45 -25.40 8.69
CA GLY A 164 -0.40 -26.39 9.77
C GLY A 164 -1.56 -27.37 9.68
#